data_AF-A0A174EMI6-F1
#
_entry.id   AF-A0A174EMI6-F1
#
_cell.length_a   1.000
_cell.length_b   1.000
_cell.length_c   1.000
_cell.angle_alpha   90.00
_cell.angle_beta   90.00
_cell.angle_gamma   90.00
#
_symmetry.space_group_name_H-M   'P 1'
#
loop_
_entity.id
_entity.type
_entity.pdbx_description
1 polymer ?
#
loop_
_entity_poly.entity_id
_entity_poly.type
_entity_poly.pdbx_seq_one_letter_code
_entity_poly.pdbx_strand_id
1 'polypeptide(L)' 'MEEYLIKNTTREQREQIVKDSLGYSELGCDDAMDGYDMYLPYIEGIKELREITMEYQAQYVRDMEREERGRCNLY' A
#
# COMPACT_ATOMS: atom_id res chain seq x y z
N MET A 1 -0.96 -17.44 2.73
CA MET A 1 -1.08 -16.44 1.64
C MET A 1 -2.41 -16.52 0.90
N GLU A 2 -3.04 -17.70 0.75
CA GLU A 2 -4.39 -17.78 0.16
C GLU A 2 -5.47 -17.05 0.98
N GLU A 3 -5.24 -16.92 2.28
CA GLU A 3 -6.08 -16.21 3.25
C GLU A 3 -6.17 -14.70 3.00
N TYR A 4 -5.33 -14.14 2.12
CA TYR A 4 -5.38 -12.73 1.75
C TYR A 4 -5.94 -12.48 0.36
N LEU A 5 -6.26 -13.53 -0.42
CA LEU A 5 -6.86 -13.27 -1.73
C LEU A 5 -8.29 -12.78 -1.59
N ILE A 6 -8.66 -11.84 -2.45
CA ILE A 6 -10.01 -11.26 -2.50
C ILE A 6 -11.07 -12.35 -2.61
N LYS A 7 -10.81 -13.40 -3.40
CA LYS A 7 -11.72 -14.54 -3.59
C LYS A 7 -12.05 -15.30 -2.30
N ASN A 8 -11.17 -15.24 -1.29
CA ASN A 8 -11.25 -16.00 -0.05
C ASN A 8 -11.60 -15.14 1.17
N THR A 9 -11.71 -13.82 1.00
CA THR A 9 -11.91 -12.86 2.09
C THR A 9 -13.11 -11.97 1.83
N THR A 10 -13.83 -11.58 2.88
CA THR A 10 -14.85 -10.53 2.79
C THR A 10 -14.22 -9.13 2.81
N ARG A 11 -14.99 -8.11 2.46
CA ARG A 11 -14.57 -6.71 2.58
C ARG A 11 -14.14 -6.36 4.01
N GLU A 12 -14.93 -6.73 5.02
CA GLU A 12 -14.61 -6.46 6.43
C GLU A 12 -13.32 -7.15 6.87
N GLN A 13 -13.12 -8.41 6.45
CA GLN A 13 -11.87 -9.13 6.75
C GLN A 13 -10.66 -8.41 6.17
N ARG A 14 -10.74 -7.93 4.92
CA ARG A 14 -9.66 -7.18 4.28
C ARG A 14 -9.40 -5.84 4.98
N GLU A 15 -10.44 -5.15 5.41
CA GLU A 15 -10.30 -3.92 6.17
C GLU A 15 -9.57 -4.16 7.50
N GLN A 16 -9.92 -5.24 8.21
CA GLN A 16 -9.23 -5.61 9.44
C GLN A 16 -7.76 -6.00 9.18
N ILE A 17 -7.49 -6.79 8.15
CA ILE A 17 -6.13 -7.16 7.75
C ILE A 17 -5.29 -5.90 7.49
N VAL A 18 -5.83 -4.93 6.76
CA VAL A 18 -5.13 -3.67 6.46
C VAL A 18 -4.92 -2.85 7.72
N LYS A 19 -5.94 -2.71 8.58
CA LYS A 19 -5.83 -2.00 9.86
C LYS A 19 -4.78 -2.61 10.78
N ASP A 20 -4.82 -3.93 10.96
CA ASP A 20 -3.85 -4.67 11.77
C ASP A 20 -2.42 -4.52 11.21
N SER A 21 -2.28 -4.56 9.87
CA SER A 21 -0.99 -4.41 9.20
C SER A 21 -0.42 -2.99 9.30
N LEU A 22 -1.28 -1.97 9.27
CA LEU A 22 -0.90 -0.56 9.43
C LEU A 22 -0.72 -0.16 10.90
N GLY A 23 -0.99 -1.05 11.84
CA GLY A 23 -0.87 -0.76 13.27
C GLY A 23 -1.97 0.17 13.79
N TYR A 24 -3.17 0.14 13.18
CA TYR A 24 -4.37 0.75 13.77
C TYR A 24 -4.69 0.06 15.09
N SER A 25 -4.18 0.63 16.17
CA SER A 25 -4.51 0.23 17.53
C SER A 25 -5.28 1.36 18.21
N GLU A 26 -6.11 1.01 19.20
CA GLU A 26 -6.87 1.99 19.98
C GLU A 26 -5.97 2.96 20.77
N LEU A 27 -4.66 2.68 20.85
CA LEU A 27 -3.65 3.52 21.50
C LEU A 27 -2.95 4.51 20.54
N GLY A 28 -3.40 4.60 19.29
CA GLY A 28 -3.24 5.73 18.36
C GLY A 28 -1.85 6.37 18.23
N CYS A 29 -1.11 6.02 17.18
CA CYS A 29 -0.19 6.96 16.55
C CYS A 29 -0.97 7.63 15.41
N ASP A 30 -1.23 8.94 15.52
CA ASP A 30 -2.06 9.72 14.56
C ASP A 30 -1.55 9.67 13.10
N ASP A 31 -0.34 9.15 12.86
CA ASP A 31 0.25 9.01 11.52
C ASP A 31 -0.18 7.72 10.78
N ALA A 32 -0.98 6.83 11.37
CA ALA A 32 -1.40 5.57 10.73
C ALA A 32 -2.34 5.75 9.51
N MET A 33 -2.83 6.97 9.25
CA MET A 33 -3.72 7.29 8.13
C MET A 33 -3.03 7.24 6.75
N ASP A 34 -1.72 7.48 6.67
CA ASP A 34 -1.03 7.72 5.39
C ASP A 34 -0.94 6.46 4.51
N GLY A 35 -1.07 5.27 5.10
CA GLY A 35 -1.00 3.99 4.38
C GLY A 35 -2.36 3.41 3.93
N TYR A 36 -3.49 3.92 4.44
CA TYR A 36 -4.79 3.27 4.22
C TYR A 36 -5.28 3.40 2.78
N ASP A 37 -5.09 4.58 2.18
CA ASP A 37 -5.53 4.88 0.82
C ASP A 37 -4.86 3.99 -0.23
N MET A 38 -3.62 3.56 0.02
CA MET A 38 -2.90 2.62 -0.85
C MET A 38 -3.62 1.27 -0.96
N TYR A 39 -4.28 0.81 0.10
CA TYR A 39 -4.93 -0.49 0.17
C TYR A 39 -6.45 -0.46 -0.12
N LEU A 40 -7.04 0.72 -0.34
CA LEU A 40 -8.46 0.85 -0.73
C LEU A 40 -8.86 -0.08 -1.91
N PRO A 41 -8.09 -0.19 -3.01
CA PRO A 41 -8.45 -1.08 -4.11
C PRO A 41 -8.52 -2.56 -3.70
N TYR A 42 -7.72 -2.96 -2.71
CA TYR A 42 -7.77 -4.30 -2.14
C TYR A 42 -8.99 -4.49 -1.25
N ILE A 43 -9.32 -3.52 -0.40
CA ILE A 43 -10.51 -3.55 0.47
C ILE A 43 -11.79 -3.61 -0.37
N GLU A 44 -11.84 -2.85 -1.48
CA GLU A 44 -12.97 -2.84 -2.40
C GLU A 44 -13.04 -4.09 -3.29
N GLY A 45 -11.93 -4.82 -3.45
CA GLY A 45 -11.87 -6.01 -4.30
C GLY A 45 -11.68 -5.74 -5.77
N ILE A 46 -11.06 -4.61 -6.08
CA ILE A 46 -10.71 -4.19 -7.42
C ILE A 46 -9.35 -4.78 -7.81
N LYS A 47 -8.37 -4.81 -6.89
CA LYS A 47 -7.01 -5.29 -7.14
C LYS A 47 -6.48 -6.17 -6.02
N GLU A 48 -5.74 -7.21 -6.38
CA GLU A 48 -5.03 -8.03 -5.40
C GLU A 48 -3.82 -7.28 -4.81
N LEU A 49 -3.44 -7.62 -3.57
CA LEU A 49 -2.28 -6.99 -2.91
C LEU A 49 -1.01 -7.02 -3.77
N ARG A 50 -0.80 -8.11 -4.51
CA ARG A 50 0.36 -8.27 -5.40
C ARG A 50 0.39 -7.22 -6.52
N GLU A 51 -0.78 -6.85 -7.05
CA GLU A 51 -0.90 -5.82 -8.09
C GLU A 51 -0.58 -4.44 -7.52
N ILE A 52 -1.11 -4.14 -6.32
CA ILE A 52 -0.85 -2.89 -5.61
C ILE A 52 0.65 -2.75 -5.28
N THR A 53 1.29 -3.81 -4.76
CA THR A 53 2.74 -3.79 -4.47
C THR A 53 3.56 -3.53 -5.73
N MET A 54 3.20 -4.16 -6.84
CA MET A 54 3.92 -3.97 -8.11
C MET A 54 3.76 -2.55 -8.66
N GLU A 55 2.57 -1.95 -8.55
CA GLU A 55 2.33 -0.56 -8.94
C GLU A 55 3.13 0.42 -8.09
N TYR A 56 3.13 0.22 -6.77
CA TYR A 56 3.90 1.06 -5.86
C TYR A 56 5.40 0.95 -6.11
N GLN A 57 5.92 -0.27 -6.30
CA GLN A 57 7.31 -0.49 -6.65
C GLN A 57 7.67 0.18 -7.98
N ALA A 58 6.80 0.08 -8.99
CA ALA A 58 7.03 0.74 -10.28
C ALA A 58 7.03 2.27 -10.16
N GLN A 59 6.12 2.86 -9.37
CA GLN A 59 6.11 4.30 -9.10
C GLN A 59 7.39 4.73 -8.36
N TYR A 60 7.76 4.02 -7.31
CA TYR A 60 8.97 4.29 -6.53
C TYR A 60 10.24 4.28 -7.40
N VAL A 61 10.38 3.27 -8.28
CA VAL A 61 11.51 3.18 -9.21
C VAL A 61 11.52 4.36 -10.19
N ARG A 62 10.35 4.78 -10.72
CA ARG A 62 10.27 5.94 -11.61
C ARG A 62 10.63 7.26 -10.90
N ASP A 63 10.21 7.42 -9.66
CA ASP A 63 10.49 8.63 -8.89
C ASP A 63 11.97 8.71 -8.52
N MET A 64 12.59 7.59 -8.17
CA MET A 64 14.05 7.48 -7.99
C MET A 64 14.81 7.83 -9.28
N GLU A 65 14.41 7.30 -10.44
CA GLU A 65 15.02 7.66 -11.72
C GLU A 65 14.88 9.16 -12.04
N ARG A 66 13.77 9.79 -11.64
CA ARG A 66 13.55 11.23 -11.81
C ARG A 66 14.45 12.04 -10.88
N GLU A 67 14.62 11.61 -9.64
CA GLU A 67 15.50 12.27 -8.67
C GLU A 67 16.98 12.13 -9.05
N GLU A 68 17.41 10.96 -9.52
CA GLU A 68 18.77 10.75 -10.02
C GLU A 68 19.07 11.57 -11.29
N ARG A 69 18.11 11.71 -12.21
CA ARG A 69 18.25 12.61 -13.38
C ARG A 69 18.33 14.10 -12.99
N GLY A 70 17.86 14.47 -11.79
CA GLY A 70 18.00 15.83 -11.23
C GLY A 70 19.37 16.11 -10.59
N ARG A 71 20.20 15.08 -10.36
CA ARG A 71 21.50 15.21 -9.68
C ARG A 71 22.71 15.39 -10.62
N CYS A 72 22.50 15.66 -11.90
CA CYS A 72 23.55 16.13 -12.81
C CYS A 72 23.41 17.65 -13.03
N ASN A 73 23.97 18.47 -12.12
CA ASN A 73 24.50 19.83 -12.36
C ASN A 73 24.91 20.53 -11.04
N LEU A 74 25.76 19.89 -10.24
CA LEU A 74 26.48 20.56 -9.15
C LEU A 74 27.95 20.13 -9.19
N TYR A 75 28.65 20.52 -10.26
CA TYR A 75 30.11 20.64 -10.31
C TYR A 75 30.47 21.85 -11.17
#